data_AF-A0A183HF31-F1
#
_entry.id   AF-A0A183HF31-F1
#
_cell.length_a   1.000
_cell.length_b   1.000
_cell.length_c   1.000
_cell.angle_alpha   90.00
_cell.angle_beta   90.00
_cell.angle_gamma   90.00
#
_symmetry.space_group_name_H-M   'P 1'
#
loop_
_entity.id
_entity.type
_entity.pdbx_description
1 polymer ?
#
loop_
_entity_poly.entity_id
_entity_poly.type
_entity_poly.pdbx_seq_one_letter_code
_entity_poly.pdbx_strand_id
1 'polypeptide(L)'
;MPIFKEASNRFRDRGNAIAWATVDCDREADIAQKYHVNKYPTLKLFRSGELVKKEYRGQRSVDALSAFVEKQLVPSIQNFSSNVELNNRINPKKLNIIAYFDHAVGPEFDNYRKVASLLREDCIFWLGIGEVC
;
A
#
# COMPACT_ATOMS: atom_id res chain seq x y z
N MET A 1 7.97 -15.31 17.02
CA MET A 1 7.57 -13.89 17.13
C MET A 1 6.07 -13.78 17.46
N PRO A 2 5.69 -13.80 18.75
CA PRO A 2 4.29 -13.92 19.20
C PRO A 2 3.38 -12.80 18.64
N ILE A 3 3.85 -11.55 18.69
CA ILE A 3 3.10 -10.37 18.25
C ILE A 3 2.67 -10.45 16.78
N PHE A 4 3.56 -10.93 15.90
CA PHE A 4 3.27 -11.06 14.48
C PHE A 4 2.28 -12.18 14.19
N LYS A 5 2.40 -13.31 14.90
CA LYS A 5 1.47 -14.43 14.81
C LYS A 5 0.07 -14.00 15.27
N GLU A 6 -0.02 -13.28 16.38
CA GLU A 6 -1.28 -12.79 16.92
C GLU A 6 -1.92 -11.72 16.02
N ALA A 7 -1.12 -10.78 15.49
CA ALA A 7 -1.62 -9.81 14.52
C ALA A 7 -2.14 -10.52 13.25
N SER A 8 -1.38 -11.48 12.72
CA SER A 8 -1.80 -12.30 11.56
C SER A 8 -3.13 -13.02 11.79
N ASN A 9 -3.35 -13.53 13.01
CA ASN A 9 -4.60 -14.20 13.36
C ASN A 9 -5.83 -13.30 13.20
N ARG A 10 -5.72 -11.98 13.38
CA ARG A 10 -6.82 -11.03 13.20
C ARG A 10 -7.29 -10.88 11.74
N PHE A 11 -6.49 -11.34 10.77
CA PHE A 11 -6.78 -11.22 9.34
C PHE A 11 -7.05 -12.56 8.65
N ARG A 12 -7.21 -13.67 9.39
CA ARG A 12 -7.42 -15.00 8.79
C ARG A 12 -8.65 -15.07 7.89
N ASP A 13 -9.70 -14.34 8.24
CA ASP A 13 -10.98 -14.34 7.50
C ASP A 13 -11.00 -13.34 6.33
N ARG A 14 -9.90 -12.60 6.09
CA ARG A 14 -9.80 -11.59 5.01
C ARG A 14 -9.42 -12.19 3.65
N GLY A 15 -9.36 -13.52 3.53
CA GLY A 15 -9.08 -14.25 2.29
C GLY A 15 -7.76 -13.85 1.64
N ASN A 16 -7.74 -13.79 0.31
CA ASN A 16 -6.53 -13.52 -0.49
C ASN A 16 -6.10 -12.04 -0.50
N ALA A 17 -6.75 -11.17 0.29
CA ALA A 17 -6.39 -9.76 0.34
C ALA A 17 -5.06 -9.50 1.08
N ILE A 18 -4.67 -10.37 2.01
CA ILE A 18 -3.44 -10.22 2.81
C ILE A 18 -2.77 -11.59 2.99
N ALA A 19 -1.47 -11.64 2.75
CA ALA A 19 -0.64 -12.77 3.13
C ALA A 19 0.38 -12.36 4.21
N TRP A 20 0.56 -13.22 5.20
CA TRP A 20 1.56 -13.06 6.25
C TRP A 20 2.62 -14.15 6.08
N ALA A 21 3.89 -13.76 6.07
CA ALA A 21 5.01 -14.68 5.88
C ALA A 21 6.17 -14.31 6.81
N THR A 22 6.95 -15.32 7.19
CA THR A 22 8.21 -15.17 7.91
C THR A 22 9.30 -15.87 7.12
N VAL A 23 10.48 -15.25 7.06
CA VAL A 23 11.67 -15.83 6.44
C VAL A 23 12.73 -16.03 7.52
N ASP A 24 13.26 -17.24 7.61
CA ASP A 24 14.42 -17.55 8.44
C ASP A 24 15.68 -17.14 7.66
N CYS A 25 16.26 -15.98 8.01
CA CYS A 25 17.37 -15.41 7.27
C CYS A 25 18.71 -16.13 7.51
N ASP A 26 18.80 -16.98 8.55
CA ASP A 26 19.98 -17.81 8.78
C ASP A 26 19.98 -19.00 7.80
N ARG A 27 18.79 -19.47 7.41
CA ARG A 27 18.61 -20.55 6.42
C ARG A 27 18.53 -20.04 4.98
N GLU A 28 17.91 -18.88 4.77
CA GLU A 28 17.63 -18.29 3.46
C GLU A 28 18.46 -17.00 3.25
N ALA A 29 19.79 -17.15 3.28
CA ALA A 29 20.73 -16.02 3.22
C ALA A 29 20.64 -15.24 1.89
N ASP A 30 20.32 -15.91 0.79
CA ASP A 30 20.11 -15.32 -0.53
C ASP A 30 18.89 -14.39 -0.56
N ILE A 31 17.78 -14.81 0.06
CA ILE A 31 16.58 -13.97 0.23
C ILE A 31 16.91 -12.75 1.11
N ALA A 32 17.61 -12.97 2.22
CA ALA A 32 18.02 -11.90 3.12
C ALA A 32 18.90 -10.87 2.39
N GLN A 33 19.87 -11.31 1.59
CA GLN A 33 20.72 -10.45 0.78
C GLN A 33 19.94 -9.71 -0.31
N LYS A 34 19.09 -10.42 -1.07
CA LYS A 34 18.27 -9.87 -2.16
C LYS A 34 17.39 -8.71 -1.70
N TYR A 35 16.84 -8.81 -0.48
CA TYR A 35 15.98 -7.78 0.09
C TYR A 35 16.69 -6.85 1.08
N HIS A 36 18.02 -6.92 1.15
CA HIS A 36 18.88 -6.08 1.99
C HIS A 36 18.46 -6.10 3.48
N VAL A 37 18.24 -7.30 4.02
CA VAL A 37 17.91 -7.51 5.43
C VAL A 37 19.18 -7.48 6.26
N ASN A 38 19.50 -6.32 6.85
CA ASN A 38 20.74 -6.12 7.60
C ASN A 38 20.54 -6.14 9.14
N LYS A 39 19.30 -6.31 9.61
CA LYS A 39 18.95 -6.32 11.04
C LYS A 39 17.69 -7.14 11.29
N TYR A 40 17.56 -7.65 12.51
CA TYR A 40 16.42 -8.49 12.90
C TYR A 40 15.62 -7.92 14.08
N PRO A 41 14.29 -8.14 14.12
CA PRO A 41 13.45 -8.45 12.95
C PRO A 41 13.34 -7.22 12.03
N THR A 42 13.21 -7.46 10.72
CA THR A 42 12.86 -6.45 9.72
C THR A 42 11.51 -6.80 9.09
N LEU A 43 10.58 -5.85 9.06
CA LEU A 43 9.25 -6.02 8.47
C LEU A 43 9.18 -5.26 7.14
N LYS A 44 9.02 -6.02 6.06
CA LYS A 44 8.86 -5.50 4.69
C LYS A 44 7.43 -5.78 4.21
N LEU A 45 6.88 -4.84 3.44
CA LEU A 45 5.57 -4.96 2.82
C LEU A 45 5.74 -5.22 1.33
N PHE A 46 4.98 -6.17 0.81
CA PHE A 46 4.89 -6.45 -0.62
C PHE A 46 3.49 -6.13 -1.12
N ARG A 47 3.38 -5.58 -2.33
CA ARG A 47 2.11 -5.25 -2.99
C ARG A 47 2.15 -5.81 -4.40
N SER A 48 1.27 -6.76 -4.71
CA SER A 48 1.21 -7.43 -6.02
C SER A 48 2.59 -7.94 -6.50
N GLY A 49 3.36 -8.53 -5.58
CA GLY A 49 4.71 -9.07 -5.83
C GLY A 49 5.85 -8.05 -5.75
N GLU A 50 5.55 -6.75 -5.73
CA GLU A 50 6.55 -5.69 -5.68
C GLU A 50 6.88 -5.30 -4.23
N LEU A 51 8.17 -5.07 -3.94
CA LEU A 51 8.59 -4.58 -2.64
C LEU A 51 8.24 -3.10 -2.47
N VAL A 52 7.54 -2.76 -1.40
CA VAL A 52 7.32 -1.36 -1.02
C VAL A 52 8.61 -0.80 -0.41
N LYS A 53 9.01 0.38 -0.89
CA LYS A 53 10.30 1.01 -0.51
C LYS A 53 10.42 1.28 0.99
N LYS A 54 9.32 1.66 1.66
CA LYS A 54 9.33 1.98 3.09
C LYS A 54 9.10 0.73 3.93
N GLU A 55 10.04 0.48 4.83
CA GLU A 55 9.92 -0.56 5.85
C GLU A 55 8.96 -0.12 6.96
N TYR A 56 8.29 -1.09 7.59
CA TYR A 56 7.51 -0.79 8.78
C TYR A 56 8.43 -0.44 9.95
N ARG A 57 8.28 0.79 10.47
CA ARG A 57 9.05 1.32 11.62
C ARG A 57 8.17 1.74 12.79
N GLY A 58 6.89 1.34 12.77
CA GLY A 58 5.95 1.62 13.85
C GLY A 58 6.21 0.78 15.10
N GLN A 59 5.39 0.99 16.13
CA GLN A 59 5.47 0.27 17.38
C GLN A 59 5.25 -1.24 17.18
N ARG A 60 6.06 -2.05 17.85
CA ARG A 60 5.96 -3.52 17.78
C ARG A 60 4.88 -4.03 18.74
N SER A 61 3.62 -3.65 18.50
CA SER A 61 2.45 -4.19 19.21
C SER A 61 1.45 -4.79 18.23
N VAL A 62 0.58 -5.66 18.71
CA VAL A 62 -0.44 -6.31 17.88
C VAL A 62 -1.35 -5.24 17.26
N ASP A 63 -1.76 -4.25 18.05
CA ASP A 63 -2.66 -3.19 17.59
C ASP A 63 -2.01 -2.26 16.57
N ALA A 64 -0.76 -1.83 16.81
CA ALA A 64 -0.06 -0.94 15.88
C ALA A 64 0.24 -1.63 14.54
N LEU A 65 0.53 -2.93 14.56
CA LEU A 65 0.74 -3.72 13.35
C LEU A 65 -0.58 -3.98 12.61
N SER A 66 -1.66 -4.26 13.35
CA SER A 66 -2.99 -4.47 12.77
C SER A 66 -3.53 -3.19 12.11
N ALA A 67 -3.46 -2.05 12.82
CA ALA A 67 -3.87 -0.76 12.30
C ALA A 67 -3.05 -0.34 11.06
N PHE A 68 -1.76 -0.67 11.04
CA PHE A 68 -0.94 -0.47 9.85
C PHE A 68 -1.47 -1.26 8.66
N VAL A 69 -1.71 -2.57 8.83
CA VAL A 69 -2.23 -3.43 7.75
C VAL A 69 -3.61 -2.98 7.27
N GLU A 70 -4.51 -2.60 8.18
CA GLU A 70 -5.82 -2.04 7.82
C GLU A 70 -5.69 -0.78 6.97
N LYS A 71 -4.79 0.13 7.34
CA LYS A 71 -4.49 1.33 6.54
C LYS A 71 -3.95 0.97 5.15
N GLN A 72 -3.18 -0.12 5.04
CA GLN A 72 -2.67 -0.58 3.75
C GLN A 72 -3.77 -1.16 2.84
N LEU A 73 -4.88 -1.65 3.41
CA LEU A 73 -6.03 -2.15 2.65
C LEU A 73 -6.93 -1.06 2.09
N VAL A 74 -6.92 0.14 2.68
CA VAL A 74 -7.71 1.27 2.18
C VAL A 74 -7.25 1.64 0.77
N PRO A 75 -8.17 1.86 -0.20
CA PRO A 75 -7.84 2.31 -1.55
C PRO A 75 -6.92 3.54 -1.54
N SER A 76 -5.94 3.56 -2.44
CA SER A 76 -4.97 4.66 -2.57
C SER A 76 -5.43 5.78 -3.49
N ILE A 77 -6.52 5.57 -4.22
CA ILE A 77 -7.08 6.49 -5.21
C ILE A 77 -8.34 7.14 -4.64
N GLN A 78 -8.43 8.47 -4.75
CA GLN A 78 -9.59 9.25 -4.38
C GLN A 78 -10.37 9.67 -5.61
N ASN A 79 -11.65 9.35 -5.66
CA ASN A 79 -12.51 9.80 -6.76
C ASN A 79 -12.95 11.26 -6.53
N PHE A 80 -13.13 12.00 -7.62
CA PHE A 80 -13.78 13.31 -7.64
C PHE A 80 -14.72 13.40 -8.85
N SER A 81 -15.76 14.22 -8.74
CA SER A 81 -16.81 14.33 -9.76
C SER A 81 -16.83 15.70 -10.45
N SER A 82 -16.06 16.67 -9.97
CA SER A 82 -15.96 18.00 -10.57
C SER A 82 -14.64 18.69 -10.22
N ASN A 83 -14.25 19.67 -11.05
CA ASN A 83 -13.07 20.50 -10.78
C ASN A 83 -13.21 21.32 -9.48
N VAL A 84 -14.44 21.74 -9.13
CA VAL A 84 -14.71 22.46 -7.88
C VAL A 84 -14.45 21.56 -6.66
N GLU A 85 -14.94 20.32 -6.69
CA GLU A 85 -14.69 19.35 -5.63
C GLU A 85 -13.19 19.06 -5.47
N LEU A 86 -12.50 18.84 -6.59
CA LEU A 86 -11.06 18.59 -6.58
C LEU A 86 -10.29 19.76 -5.98
N ASN A 87 -10.56 20.99 -6.41
CA ASN A 87 -9.90 22.19 -5.91
C ASN A 87 -10.11 22.42 -4.41
N ASN A 88 -11.26 22.01 -3.87
CA ASN A 88 -11.54 22.11 -2.44
C ASN A 88 -10.82 21.04 -1.60
N ARG A 89 -10.54 19.86 -2.19
CA ARG A 89 -9.95 18.72 -1.48
C ARG A 89 -8.44 18.60 -1.69
N ILE A 90 -7.91 19.15 -2.78
CA ILE A 90 -6.50 19.05 -3.12
C ILE A 90 -5.65 19.78 -2.08
N ASN A 91 -4.57 19.12 -1.63
CA ASN A 91 -3.62 19.75 -0.73
C ASN A 91 -2.41 20.22 -1.54
N PRO A 92 -2.22 21.54 -1.77
CA PRO A 92 -1.13 22.04 -2.63
C PRO A 92 0.26 21.80 -2.02
N LYS A 93 0.37 21.45 -0.73
CA LYS A 93 1.63 21.11 -0.06
C LYS A 93 2.04 19.64 -0.26
N LYS A 94 1.23 18.85 -0.94
CA LYS A 94 1.48 17.43 -1.23
C LYS A 94 1.64 17.24 -2.74
N LEU A 95 2.34 16.18 -3.12
CA LEU A 95 2.40 15.77 -4.52
C LEU A 95 1.06 15.14 -4.89
N ASN A 96 0.34 15.76 -5.81
CA ASN A 96 -0.95 15.29 -6.29
C ASN A 96 -0.79 14.75 -7.72
N ILE A 97 -1.30 13.55 -7.97
CA ILE A 97 -1.33 12.92 -9.29
C ILE A 97 -2.80 12.75 -9.66
N ILE A 98 -3.25 13.51 -10.64
CA ILE A 98 -4.63 13.52 -11.12
C ILE A 98 -4.66 12.78 -12.44
N ALA A 99 -5.55 11.80 -12.55
CA ALA A 99 -5.76 11.05 -13.78
C ALA A 99 -7.25 11.09 -14.15
N TYR A 100 -7.49 11.28 -15.44
CA TYR A 100 -8.81 11.29 -16.05
C TYR A 100 -8.91 10.06 -16.95
N PHE A 101 -9.98 9.29 -16.80
CA PHE A 101 -10.26 8.11 -17.61
C PHE A 101 -11.71 8.14 -18.07
N ASP A 102 -12.00 7.72 -19.29
CA ASP A 102 -13.39 7.55 -19.73
C ASP A 102 -14.09 6.46 -18.91
N HIS A 103 -13.36 5.39 -18.59
CA HIS A 103 -13.81 4.27 -17.79
C HIS A 103 -12.70 3.77 -16.86
N ALA A 104 -13.04 3.31 -15.66
CA ALA A 104 -12.09 2.74 -14.69
C ALA A 104 -11.76 1.26 -14.99
N VAL A 105 -11.45 0.96 -16.25
CA VAL A 105 -11.11 -0.38 -16.73
C VAL A 105 -10.04 -0.29 -17.82
N GLY A 106 -9.29 -1.38 -18.01
CA GLY A 106 -8.25 -1.46 -19.05
C GLY A 106 -6.83 -1.33 -18.52
N PRO A 107 -5.83 -1.62 -19.38
CA PRO A 107 -4.43 -1.71 -18.97
C PRO A 107 -3.86 -0.38 -18.45
N GLU A 108 -4.34 0.76 -18.96
CA GLU A 108 -3.93 2.10 -18.53
C GLU A 108 -4.39 2.37 -17.09
N PHE A 109 -5.66 2.05 -16.79
CA PHE A 109 -6.20 2.20 -15.44
C PHE A 109 -5.55 1.21 -14.46
N ASP A 110 -5.28 -0.01 -14.89
CA ASP A 110 -4.57 -1.00 -14.07
C ASP A 110 -3.14 -0.55 -13.72
N ASN A 111 -2.42 0.04 -14.69
CA ASN A 111 -1.11 0.63 -14.45
C ASN A 111 -1.19 1.79 -13.46
N TYR A 112 -2.17 2.68 -13.62
CA TYR A 112 -2.42 3.78 -12.68
C TYR A 112 -2.69 3.26 -11.26
N ARG A 113 -3.55 2.24 -11.12
CA ARG A 113 -3.85 1.58 -9.85
C ARG A 113 -2.62 0.95 -9.21
N LYS A 114 -1.76 0.28 -10.01
CA LYS A 114 -0.50 -0.30 -9.52
C LYS A 114 0.42 0.79 -8.98
N VAL A 115 0.64 1.87 -9.73
CA VAL A 115 1.49 2.99 -9.31
C VAL A 115 0.92 3.70 -8.08
N ALA A 116 -0.39 3.94 -8.04
CA ALA A 116 -1.07 4.55 -6.91
C ALA A 116 -0.89 3.73 -5.62
N SER A 117 -0.94 2.40 -5.74
CA SER A 117 -0.74 1.47 -4.63
C SER A 117 0.70 1.51 -4.10
N LEU A 118 1.69 1.62 -4.99
CA LEU A 118 3.11 1.62 -4.65
C LEU A 118 3.58 2.96 -4.05
N LEU A 119 3.10 4.07 -4.58
CA LEU A 119 3.54 5.42 -4.20
C LEU A 119 2.59 6.13 -3.21
N ARG A 120 1.65 5.39 -2.62
CA ARG A 120 0.60 5.93 -1.73
C ARG A 120 1.09 6.73 -0.53
N GLU A 121 2.34 6.56 -0.12
CA GLU A 121 2.92 7.26 1.02
C GLU A 121 3.61 8.57 0.63
N ASP A 122 3.87 8.76 -0.66
CA ASP A 122 4.62 9.90 -1.20
C ASP A 122 3.71 10.84 -2.00
N CYS A 123 2.69 10.28 -2.68
CA CYS A 123 1.74 11.03 -3.51
C CYS A 123 0.29 10.77 -3.11
N ILE A 124 -0.57 11.74 -3.43
CA ILE A 124 -2.03 11.63 -3.36
C ILE A 124 -2.56 11.40 -4.77
N PHE A 125 -3.31 10.33 -4.97
CA PHE A 125 -3.84 9.94 -6.28
C PHE A 125 -5.33 10.27 -6.40
N TRP A 126 -5.68 10.94 -7.49
CA TRP A 126 -7.03 11.41 -7.80
C TRP A 126 -7.53 10.83 -9.13
N LEU A 127 -8.76 10.33 -9.13
CA LEU A 127 -9.42 9.76 -10.31
C LEU A 127 -10.69 10.54 -10.66
N GLY A 128 -10.72 11.09 -11.86
CA GLY A 128 -11.93 11.59 -12.53
C GLY A 128 -12.36 10.59 -13.60
N ILE A 129 -13.67 10.29 -13.66
CA ILE A 129 -14.24 9.39 -14.68
C ILE A 129 -15.21 10.17 -15.56
N GLY A 130 -15.07 10.03 -16.89
CA GLY A 130 -15.93 10.68 -17.89
C GLY A 130 -15.51 12.11 -18.25
N GLU A 131 -16.42 12.86 -18.89
CA GLU A 131 -16.20 14.29 -19.20
C GLU A 131 -16.25 15.10 -17.91
N VAL A 132 -15.08 15.35 -17.31
CA VAL A 132 -14.97 16.31 -16.23
C VAL A 132 -14.99 17.71 -16.83
N CYS A 133 -16.21 18.23 -17.02
CA CYS A 133 -16.48 19.60 -17.45
C CYS A 133 -16.11 20.62 -16.35
#